data_AF-T1IUE0-F1
#
_entry.id   AF-T1IUE0-F1
#
_cell.length_a   1.000
_cell.length_b   1.000
_cell.length_c   1.000
_cell.angle_alpha   90.00
_cell.angle_beta   90.00
_cell.angle_gamma   90.00
#
_symmetry.space_group_name_H-M   'P 1'
#
loop_
_entity.id
_entity.type
_entity.pdbx_description
1 polymer ?
#
loop_
_entity_poly.entity_id
_entity_poly.type
_entity_poly.pdbx_seq_one_letter_code
_entity_poly.pdbx_strand_id
1 'polypeptide(L)'
;MTILNAQLLCFHANLSSDADRARKHGMDEFISADPCKFDHATLFRTLQTLTLDFRINDAFCSLGWFSPGQVFVLDEYCARYGVRGCYRHLCYLNDLLDRAEKNYLIDPTLIHYSFAFCASHVHGNRPDGIGTVTQEEKDQFQVIKERLRVLLENQITNFRYCFPFGRPEGALKATLSLLERVNIKNFYSCFECCIWL
;
A
#
# COMPACT_ATOMS: atom_id res chain seq x y z
N MET A 1 -29.63 39.38 13.95
CA MET A 1 -30.16 38.59 12.82
C MET A 1 -29.46 38.85 11.48
N THR A 2 -28.82 39.99 11.26
CA THR A 2 -28.25 40.37 9.94
C THR A 2 -26.86 39.80 9.64
N ILE A 3 -26.03 39.54 10.66
CA ILE A 3 -24.64 39.07 10.49
C ILE A 3 -24.58 37.56 10.15
N LEU A 4 -25.44 36.74 10.76
CA LEU A 4 -25.51 35.31 10.45
C LEU A 4 -25.94 35.05 9.00
N ASN A 5 -26.86 35.87 8.47
CA ASN A 5 -27.31 35.76 7.08
C ASN A 5 -26.19 36.12 6.08
N ALA A 6 -25.33 37.10 6.40
CA ALA A 6 -24.21 37.47 5.54
C ALA A 6 -23.11 36.38 5.50
N GLN A 7 -22.80 35.73 6.64
CA GLN A 7 -21.87 34.60 6.67
C GLN A 7 -22.42 33.37 5.94
N LEU A 8 -23.73 33.07 6.08
CA LEU A 8 -24.38 31.99 5.34
C LEU A 8 -24.40 32.25 3.82
N LEU A 9 -24.68 33.49 3.41
CA LEU A 9 -24.67 33.93 2.02
C LEU A 9 -23.26 33.88 1.41
N CYS A 10 -22.22 34.31 2.13
CA CYS A 10 -20.83 34.19 1.66
C CYS A 10 -20.39 32.71 1.55
N PHE A 11 -20.81 31.85 2.47
CA PHE A 11 -20.53 30.42 2.38
C PHE A 11 -21.22 29.77 1.16
N HIS A 12 -22.50 30.08 0.94
CA HIS A 12 -23.25 29.64 -0.25
C HIS A 12 -22.70 30.22 -1.56
N ALA A 13 -22.29 31.49 -1.57
CA ALA A 13 -21.71 32.14 -2.75
C ALA A 13 -20.35 31.56 -3.12
N ASN A 14 -19.51 31.21 -2.13
CA ASN A 14 -18.24 30.53 -2.37
C ASN A 14 -18.45 29.10 -2.89
N LEU A 15 -19.39 28.34 -2.33
CA LEU A 15 -19.77 27.03 -2.89
C LEU A 15 -20.29 27.14 -4.32
N SER A 16 -21.12 28.16 -4.62
CA SER A 16 -21.65 28.37 -5.97
C SER A 16 -20.55 28.77 -6.95
N SER A 17 -19.61 29.62 -6.54
CA SER A 17 -18.45 30.03 -7.35
C SER A 17 -17.52 28.85 -7.64
N ASP A 18 -17.22 28.02 -6.64
CA ASP A 18 -16.39 26.83 -6.81
C ASP A 18 -17.10 25.75 -7.64
N ALA A 19 -18.41 25.59 -7.48
CA ALA A 19 -19.23 24.73 -8.33
C ALA A 19 -19.23 25.22 -9.79
N ASP A 20 -19.39 26.52 -10.04
CA ASP A 20 -19.32 27.10 -11.38
C ASP A 20 -17.93 26.98 -12.01
N ARG A 21 -16.88 27.04 -11.20
CA ARG A 21 -15.50 26.79 -11.66
C ARG A 21 -15.29 25.32 -12.02
N ALA A 22 -15.79 24.40 -11.20
CA ALA A 22 -15.74 22.96 -11.49
C ALA A 22 -16.49 22.60 -12.78
N ARG A 23 -17.69 23.17 -12.99
CA ARG A 23 -18.48 22.99 -14.22
C ARG A 23 -17.75 23.45 -15.48
N LYS A 24 -17.09 24.62 -15.44
CA LYS A 24 -16.30 25.13 -16.56
C LYS A 24 -15.10 24.25 -16.94
N HIS A 25 -14.64 23.37 -16.03
CA HIS A 25 -13.57 22.41 -16.27
C HIS A 25 -14.08 21.00 -16.63
N GLY A 26 -15.37 20.84 -16.92
CA GLY A 26 -15.94 19.54 -17.29
C GLY A 26 -16.13 18.58 -16.11
N MET A 27 -16.25 19.10 -14.88
CA MET A 27 -16.40 18.26 -13.68
C MET A 27 -17.83 17.77 -13.42
N ASP A 28 -18.80 18.14 -14.26
CA ASP A 28 -20.22 17.76 -14.11
C ASP A 28 -20.42 16.25 -14.05
N GLU A 29 -19.62 15.49 -14.81
CA GLU A 29 -19.67 14.03 -14.83
C GLU A 29 -19.21 13.41 -13.49
N PHE A 30 -18.20 14.00 -12.82
CA PHE A 30 -17.74 13.51 -11.53
C PHE A 30 -18.69 13.87 -10.38
N ILE A 31 -19.37 15.02 -10.47
CA ILE A 31 -20.32 15.47 -9.46
C ILE A 31 -21.61 14.64 -9.51
N SER A 32 -22.03 14.21 -10.71
CA SER A 32 -23.26 13.43 -10.91
C SER A 32 -23.05 11.91 -10.90
N ALA A 33 -21.80 11.45 -10.91
CA ALA A 33 -21.51 10.02 -10.88
C ALA A 33 -21.92 9.38 -9.55
N ASP A 34 -22.47 8.18 -9.64
CA ASP A 34 -22.79 7.36 -8.47
C ASP A 34 -21.51 6.67 -7.98
N PRO A 35 -21.00 7.01 -6.77
CA PRO A 35 -19.77 6.45 -6.25
C PRO A 35 -19.79 4.92 -6.20
N CYS A 36 -20.95 4.30 -5.93
CA CYS A 36 -21.05 2.86 -5.72
C CYS A 36 -20.87 2.02 -6.99
N LYS A 37 -20.86 2.64 -8.18
CA LYS A 37 -20.75 1.94 -9.47
C LYS A 37 -19.31 1.79 -9.96
N PHE A 38 -18.35 2.37 -9.27
CA PHE A 38 -16.96 2.33 -9.69
C PHE A 38 -16.23 1.10 -9.16
N ASP A 39 -15.22 0.65 -9.89
CA ASP A 39 -14.25 -0.30 -9.39
C ASP A 39 -13.31 0.38 -8.39
N HIS A 40 -13.72 0.38 -7.13
CA HIS A 40 -12.95 1.00 -6.05
C HIS A 40 -11.62 0.30 -5.77
N ALA A 41 -11.44 -0.97 -6.16
CA ALA A 41 -10.15 -1.64 -6.00
C ALA A 41 -9.12 -1.00 -6.95
N THR A 42 -9.45 -0.86 -8.23
CA THR A 42 -8.56 -0.22 -9.21
C THR A 42 -8.32 1.26 -8.87
N LEU A 43 -9.38 2.00 -8.51
CA LEU A 43 -9.23 3.40 -8.09
C LEU A 43 -8.34 3.55 -6.85
N PHE A 44 -8.51 2.67 -5.86
CA PHE A 44 -7.66 2.67 -4.67
C PHE A 44 -6.21 2.37 -5.01
N ARG A 45 -5.95 1.40 -5.89
CA ARG A 45 -4.60 1.11 -6.37
C ARG A 45 -3.97 2.38 -6.95
N THR A 46 -4.66 3.06 -7.88
CA THR A 46 -4.16 4.32 -8.45
C THR A 46 -3.90 5.37 -7.38
N LEU A 47 -4.83 5.56 -6.43
CA LEU A 47 -4.67 6.50 -5.32
C LEU A 47 -3.45 6.16 -4.45
N GLN A 48 -3.25 4.88 -4.12
CA GLN A 48 -2.14 4.41 -3.31
C GLN A 48 -0.80 4.62 -4.04
N THR A 49 -0.73 4.24 -5.31
CA THR A 49 0.46 4.43 -6.16
C THR A 49 0.85 5.91 -6.24
N LEU A 50 -0.11 6.80 -6.52
CA LEU A 50 0.14 8.24 -6.61
C LEU A 50 0.55 8.84 -5.25
N THR A 51 -0.08 8.38 -4.16
CA THR A 51 0.31 8.77 -2.80
C THR A 51 1.76 8.38 -2.51
N LEU A 52 2.17 7.17 -2.92
CA LEU A 52 3.55 6.69 -2.72
C LEU A 52 4.54 7.49 -3.56
N ASP A 53 4.22 7.76 -4.82
CA ASP A 53 5.08 8.54 -5.71
C ASP A 53 5.27 9.97 -5.17
N PHE A 54 4.19 10.62 -4.72
CA PHE A 54 4.31 11.91 -4.04
C PHE A 54 5.23 11.82 -2.81
N ARG A 55 5.07 10.75 -2.02
CA ARG A 55 5.76 10.60 -0.74
C ARG A 55 7.25 10.28 -0.89
N ILE A 56 7.63 9.49 -1.90
CA ILE A 56 9.03 9.16 -2.20
C ILE A 56 9.79 10.37 -2.74
N ASN A 57 9.11 11.29 -3.42
CA ASN A 57 9.70 12.51 -3.95
C ASN A 57 9.69 13.70 -2.96
N ASP A 58 9.25 13.48 -1.71
CA ASP A 58 9.27 14.50 -0.66
C ASP A 58 10.72 14.85 -0.26
N ALA A 59 10.95 16.11 0.14
CA ALA A 59 12.26 16.59 0.57
C ALA A 59 12.76 15.90 1.85
N PHE A 60 11.83 15.37 2.65
CA PHE A 60 12.14 14.48 3.76
C PHE A 60 12.17 13.03 3.29
N CYS A 61 13.27 12.31 3.52
CA CYS A 61 13.40 10.89 3.18
C CYS A 61 12.33 10.05 3.89
N SER A 62 11.21 9.82 3.20
CA SER A 62 10.09 9.03 3.72
C SER A 62 10.37 7.53 3.70
N LEU A 63 11.34 7.09 2.89
CA LEU A 63 11.68 5.67 2.69
C LEU A 63 10.47 4.80 2.31
N GLY A 64 9.46 5.40 1.69
CA GLY A 64 8.20 4.74 1.33
C GLY A 64 7.10 4.78 2.40
N TRP A 65 7.38 5.30 3.60
CA TRP A 65 6.38 5.44 4.66
C TRP A 65 5.38 6.55 4.33
N PHE A 66 4.10 6.18 4.33
CA PHE A 66 3.01 7.15 4.33
C PHE A 66 3.01 7.96 5.63
N SER A 67 2.60 9.23 5.53
CA SER A 67 2.33 10.04 6.72
C SER A 67 1.09 9.52 7.47
N PRO A 68 0.94 9.81 8.77
CA PRO A 68 -0.26 9.41 9.52
C PRO A 68 -1.57 9.89 8.88
N GLY A 69 -1.57 11.09 8.29
CA GLY A 69 -2.73 11.62 7.57
C GLY A 69 -3.03 10.87 6.26
N GLN A 70 -1.99 10.47 5.52
CA GLN A 70 -2.18 9.66 4.31
C GLN A 70 -2.73 8.28 4.64
N VAL A 71 -2.19 7.62 5.67
CA VAL A 71 -2.70 6.31 6.15
C VAL A 71 -4.16 6.43 6.54
N PHE A 72 -4.52 7.44 7.33
CA PHE A 72 -5.91 7.69 7.73
C PHE A 72 -6.85 7.81 6.53
N VAL A 73 -6.50 8.62 5.53
CA VAL A 73 -7.33 8.81 4.33
C VAL A 73 -7.48 7.51 3.53
N LEU A 74 -6.37 6.77 3.35
CA LEU A 74 -6.40 5.50 2.62
C LEU A 74 -7.27 4.47 3.36
N ASP A 75 -7.17 4.38 4.69
CA ASP A 75 -7.96 3.45 5.48
C ASP A 75 -9.45 3.81 5.50
N GLU A 76 -9.79 5.09 5.62
CA GLU A 76 -11.19 5.57 5.53
C GLU A 76 -11.81 5.25 4.16
N TYR A 77 -11.06 5.43 3.07
CA TYR A 77 -11.52 5.03 1.73
C TYR A 77 -11.84 3.53 1.67
N CYS A 78 -10.95 2.70 2.24
CA CYS A 78 -11.14 1.25 2.23
C CYS A 78 -12.33 0.81 3.08
N ALA A 79 -12.51 1.43 4.24
CA ALA A 79 -13.65 1.18 5.12
C ALA A 79 -14.98 1.55 4.45
N ARG A 80 -14.99 2.67 3.70
CA ARG A 80 -16.20 3.14 3.01
C ARG A 80 -16.58 2.29 1.79
N TYR A 81 -15.59 1.87 1.00
CA TYR A 81 -15.83 1.23 -0.31
C TYR A 81 -15.50 -0.27 -0.35
N GLY A 82 -15.11 -0.87 0.77
CA GLY A 82 -14.92 -2.32 0.88
C GLY A 82 -13.68 -2.86 0.16
N VAL A 83 -12.61 -2.05 0.05
CA VAL A 83 -11.36 -2.50 -0.58
C VAL A 83 -10.64 -3.51 0.33
N ARG A 84 -10.45 -4.74 -0.18
CA ARG A 84 -9.93 -5.88 0.60
C ARG A 84 -8.48 -5.65 1.04
N GLY A 85 -8.18 -5.96 2.30
CA GLY A 85 -6.85 -5.79 2.90
C GLY A 85 -5.71 -6.41 2.09
N CYS A 86 -5.86 -7.67 1.67
CA CYS A 86 -4.82 -8.39 0.92
C CYS A 86 -4.49 -7.69 -0.41
N TYR A 87 -5.50 -7.26 -1.17
CA TYR A 87 -5.31 -6.50 -2.41
C TYR A 87 -4.48 -5.22 -2.19
N ARG A 88 -4.78 -4.47 -1.12
CA ARG A 88 -4.05 -3.23 -0.77
C ARG A 88 -2.57 -3.50 -0.52
N HIS A 89 -2.25 -4.57 0.23
CA HIS A 89 -0.87 -4.93 0.53
C HIS A 89 -0.14 -5.55 -0.67
N LEU A 90 -0.84 -6.26 -1.57
CA LEU A 90 -0.27 -6.75 -2.82
C LEU A 90 0.12 -5.59 -3.75
N CYS A 91 -0.79 -4.64 -3.95
CA CYS A 91 -0.52 -3.44 -4.75
C CYS A 91 0.64 -2.64 -4.14
N TYR A 92 0.60 -2.40 -2.83
CA TYR A 92 1.66 -1.66 -2.15
C TYR A 92 3.01 -2.37 -2.23
N LEU A 93 3.06 -3.68 -1.97
CA LEU A 93 4.30 -4.46 -2.07
C LEU A 93 4.86 -4.43 -3.49
N ASN A 94 4.00 -4.61 -4.50
CA ASN A 94 4.42 -4.51 -5.90
C ASN A 94 5.00 -3.13 -6.20
N ASP A 95 4.34 -2.07 -5.76
CA ASP A 95 4.80 -0.70 -5.95
C ASP A 95 6.14 -0.45 -5.26
N LEU A 96 6.32 -0.91 -4.02
CA LEU A 96 7.59 -0.80 -3.29
C LEU A 96 8.73 -1.50 -4.03
N LEU A 97 8.48 -2.70 -4.58
CA LEU A 97 9.47 -3.43 -5.38
C LEU A 97 9.83 -2.67 -6.66
N ASP A 98 8.84 -2.11 -7.37
CA ASP A 98 9.09 -1.32 -8.58
C ASP A 98 10.00 -0.11 -8.31
N ARG A 99 9.90 0.52 -7.12
CA ARG A 99 10.77 1.64 -6.72
C ARG A 99 12.12 1.15 -6.22
N ALA A 100 12.16 0.04 -5.47
CA ALA A 100 13.42 -0.57 -5.04
C ALA A 100 14.29 -1.01 -6.23
N GLU A 101 13.70 -1.58 -7.27
CA GLU A 101 14.38 -1.95 -8.53
C GLU A 101 14.93 -0.72 -9.28
N LYS A 102 14.30 0.45 -9.11
CA LYS A 102 14.77 1.74 -9.65
C LYS A 102 15.80 2.43 -8.73
N ASN A 103 16.32 1.74 -7.72
CA ASN A 103 17.28 2.24 -6.73
C ASN A 103 16.75 3.37 -5.83
N TYR A 104 15.44 3.49 -5.64
CA TYR A 104 14.92 4.30 -4.55
C TYR A 104 15.20 3.61 -3.21
N LEU A 105 15.55 4.40 -2.20
CA LEU A 105 15.70 3.91 -0.83
C LEU A 105 14.32 3.64 -0.23
N ILE A 106 14.00 2.36 -0.07
CA ILE A 106 12.78 1.88 0.58
C ILE A 106 13.15 1.27 1.92
N ASP A 107 12.38 1.57 2.96
CA ASP A 107 12.53 0.93 4.28
C ASP A 107 12.18 -0.56 4.14
N PRO A 108 13.12 -1.48 4.39
CA PRO A 108 12.85 -2.91 4.30
C PRO A 108 11.68 -3.35 5.17
N THR A 109 11.43 -2.69 6.30
CA THR A 109 10.32 -3.00 7.22
C THR A 109 8.96 -2.99 6.52
N LEU A 110 8.75 -2.10 5.54
CA LEU A 110 7.52 -2.02 4.75
C LEU A 110 7.31 -3.25 3.87
N ILE A 111 8.38 -3.73 3.23
CA ILE A 111 8.39 -4.94 2.41
C ILE A 111 8.11 -6.16 3.29
N HIS A 112 8.81 -6.25 4.43
CA HIS A 112 8.63 -7.32 5.41
C HIS A 112 7.19 -7.40 5.92
N TYR A 113 6.63 -6.28 6.37
CA TYR A 113 5.28 -6.22 6.91
C TYR A 113 4.23 -6.57 5.85
N SER A 114 4.33 -5.96 4.66
CA SER A 114 3.37 -6.20 3.57
C SER A 114 3.43 -7.63 3.06
N PHE A 115 4.63 -8.22 2.95
CA PHE A 115 4.78 -9.62 2.59
C PHE A 115 4.18 -10.55 3.64
N ALA A 116 4.47 -10.33 4.93
CA ALA A 116 3.93 -11.14 6.02
C ALA A 116 2.40 -11.08 6.08
N PHE A 117 1.83 -9.88 5.88
CA PHE A 117 0.38 -9.68 5.81
C PHE A 117 -0.24 -10.48 4.64
N CYS A 118 0.31 -10.36 3.43
CA CYS A 118 -0.19 -11.10 2.28
C CYS A 118 -0.04 -12.62 2.47
N ALA A 119 1.11 -13.07 2.96
CA ALA A 119 1.37 -14.49 3.20
C ALA A 119 0.40 -15.09 4.23
N SER A 120 0.07 -14.37 5.31
CA SER A 120 -0.90 -14.83 6.32
C SER A 120 -2.33 -14.90 5.78
N HIS A 121 -2.68 -14.06 4.80
CA HIS A 121 -4.01 -14.08 4.17
C HIS A 121 -4.12 -15.17 3.09
N VAL A 122 -3.05 -15.40 2.33
CA VAL A 122 -3.01 -16.41 1.26
C VAL A 122 -2.87 -17.83 1.82
N HIS A 123 -2.07 -18.00 2.89
CA HIS A 123 -1.73 -19.31 3.45
C HIS A 123 -2.27 -19.58 4.86
N GLY A 124 -2.85 -18.57 5.52
CA GLY A 124 -3.32 -18.73 6.89
C GLY A 124 -4.44 -19.75 6.99
N ASN A 125 -4.24 -20.77 7.83
CA ASN A 125 -5.32 -21.64 8.29
C ASN A 125 -6.19 -20.84 9.28
N ARG A 126 -7.19 -20.10 8.77
CA ARG A 126 -8.21 -19.53 9.65
C ARG A 126 -9.07 -20.67 10.21
N PRO A 127 -9.29 -20.75 11.53
CA PRO A 127 -10.14 -21.78 12.13
C PRO A 127 -11.58 -21.74 11.59
N ASP A 128 -12.01 -20.59 11.06
CA ASP A 128 -13.36 -20.38 10.50
C ASP A 128 -13.48 -20.79 9.02
N GLY A 129 -12.39 -21.22 8.35
CA GLY A 129 -12.40 -21.78 6.99
C GLY A 129 -12.73 -20.80 5.84
N ILE A 130 -13.14 -19.56 6.11
CA ILE A 130 -13.45 -18.57 5.07
C ILE A 130 -12.17 -17.81 4.68
N GLY A 131 -11.52 -18.29 3.62
CA GLY A 131 -10.50 -17.53 2.90
C GLY A 131 -11.16 -16.40 2.10
N THR A 132 -10.94 -15.15 2.51
CA THR A 132 -11.48 -13.96 1.83
C THR A 132 -10.62 -13.51 0.64
N VAL A 133 -9.58 -14.29 0.28
CA VAL A 133 -8.60 -13.96 -0.77
C VAL A 133 -9.04 -14.60 -2.09
N THR A 134 -9.08 -13.80 -3.15
CA THR A 134 -9.49 -14.25 -4.48
C THR A 134 -8.38 -15.07 -5.16
N GLN A 135 -8.71 -15.84 -6.20
CA GLN A 135 -7.70 -16.56 -6.97
C GLN A 135 -6.71 -15.59 -7.64
N GLU A 136 -7.21 -14.49 -8.19
CA GLU A 136 -6.39 -13.42 -8.79
C GLU A 136 -5.36 -12.86 -7.79
N GLU A 137 -5.76 -12.64 -6.53
CA GLU A 137 -4.86 -12.18 -5.48
C GLU A 137 -3.79 -13.23 -5.14
N LYS A 138 -4.14 -14.52 -5.17
CA LYS A 138 -3.16 -15.60 -4.97
C LYS A 138 -2.14 -15.66 -6.10
N ASP A 139 -2.59 -15.52 -7.34
CA ASP A 139 -1.73 -15.55 -8.52
C ASP A 139 -0.79 -14.33 -8.53
N GLN A 140 -1.32 -13.13 -8.25
CA GLN A 140 -0.52 -11.92 -8.05
C GLN A 140 0.50 -12.08 -6.94
N PHE A 141 0.11 -12.69 -5.82
CA PHE A 141 1.03 -12.95 -4.72
C PHE A 141 2.20 -13.84 -5.14
N GLN A 142 1.97 -14.90 -5.92
CA GLN A 142 3.08 -15.76 -6.40
C GLN A 142 4.05 -14.99 -7.29
N VAL A 143 3.54 -14.13 -8.18
CA VAL A 143 4.37 -13.28 -9.05
C VAL A 143 5.21 -12.30 -8.21
N ILE A 144 4.59 -11.62 -7.24
CA ILE A 144 5.28 -10.66 -6.37
C ILE A 144 6.30 -11.37 -5.45
N LYS A 145 5.96 -12.56 -4.93
CA LYS A 145 6.84 -13.41 -4.12
C LYS A 145 8.10 -13.78 -4.90
N GLU A 146 7.96 -14.17 -6.16
CA GLU A 146 9.07 -14.50 -7.04
C GLU A 146 9.99 -13.30 -7.26
N ARG A 147 9.42 -12.14 -7.59
CA ARG A 147 10.17 -10.88 -7.76
C ARG A 147 10.94 -10.50 -6.50
N LEU A 148 10.28 -10.57 -5.34
CA LEU A 148 10.90 -10.30 -4.06
C LEU A 148 12.07 -11.26 -3.79
N ARG A 149 11.94 -12.55 -4.10
CA ARG A 149 13.03 -13.52 -3.93
C ARG A 149 14.29 -13.07 -4.70
N VAL A 150 14.13 -12.77 -5.98
CA VAL A 150 15.25 -12.34 -6.83
C VAL A 150 15.91 -11.08 -6.30
N LEU A 151 15.12 -10.10 -5.83
CA LEU A 151 15.64 -8.87 -5.24
C LEU A 151 16.45 -9.15 -3.96
N LEU A 152 15.95 -10.00 -3.08
CA LEU A 152 16.65 -10.37 -1.84
C LEU A 152 17.93 -11.18 -2.10
N GLU A 153 17.90 -12.12 -3.04
CA GLU A 153 19.08 -12.88 -3.48
C GLU A 153 20.16 -11.95 -4.04
N ASN A 154 19.77 -10.94 -4.83
CA ASN A 154 20.69 -9.92 -5.33
C ASN A 154 21.29 -9.07 -4.21
N GLN A 155 20.49 -8.68 -3.20
CA GLN A 155 20.99 -7.93 -2.04
C GLN A 155 21.98 -8.75 -1.19
N ILE A 156 21.70 -10.04 -1.00
CA ILE A 156 22.55 -10.94 -0.20
C ILE A 156 23.85 -11.28 -0.95
N THR A 157 23.79 -11.55 -2.26
CA THR A 157 25.00 -11.79 -3.06
C THR A 157 25.91 -10.56 -3.11
N ASN A 158 25.31 -9.36 -3.12
CA ASN A 158 26.02 -8.08 -3.10
C ASN A 158 26.08 -7.44 -1.70
N PHE A 159 26.11 -8.25 -0.63
CA PHE A 159 25.97 -7.76 0.75
C PHE A 159 26.98 -6.67 1.14
N ARG A 160 28.19 -6.66 0.57
CA ARG A 160 29.20 -5.62 0.85
C ARG A 160 28.76 -4.23 0.40
N TYR A 161 27.98 -4.15 -0.68
CA TYR A 161 27.46 -2.90 -1.23
C TYR A 161 26.10 -2.56 -0.63
N CYS A 162 25.23 -3.55 -0.42
CA CYS A 162 23.89 -3.34 0.12
C CYS A 162 23.87 -3.11 1.64
N PHE A 163 24.85 -3.64 2.38
CA PHE A 163 24.96 -3.53 3.84
C PHE A 163 26.38 -3.10 4.26
N PRO A 164 26.82 -1.89 3.91
CA PRO A 164 28.16 -1.42 4.26
C PRO A 164 28.33 -1.39 5.77
N PHE A 165 29.39 -2.04 6.27
CA PHE A 165 29.71 -2.15 7.70
C PHE A 165 28.58 -2.72 8.58
N GLY A 166 27.67 -3.51 7.98
CA GLY A 166 26.53 -4.08 8.70
C GLY A 166 25.52 -3.03 9.17
N ARG A 167 25.50 -1.85 8.54
CA ARG A 167 24.52 -0.80 8.82
C ARG A 167 23.40 -0.78 7.76
N PRO A 168 22.15 -0.53 8.18
CA PRO A 168 21.69 -0.41 9.56
C PRO A 168 21.80 -1.75 10.32
N GLU A 169 21.99 -1.68 11.64
CA GLU A 169 22.26 -2.86 12.48
C GLU A 169 21.12 -3.87 12.35
N GLY A 170 21.45 -5.14 12.10
CA GLY A 170 20.46 -6.20 11.93
C GLY A 170 19.78 -6.27 10.55
N ALA A 171 20.04 -5.34 9.63
CA ALA A 171 19.41 -5.32 8.31
C ALA A 171 19.70 -6.58 7.48
N LEU A 172 20.96 -7.03 7.41
CA LEU A 172 21.33 -8.26 6.71
C LEU A 172 20.63 -9.49 7.31
N LYS A 173 20.53 -9.55 8.65
CA LYS A 173 19.82 -10.63 9.35
C LYS A 173 18.33 -10.62 9.03
N ALA A 174 17.72 -9.44 8.98
CA ALA A 174 16.32 -9.29 8.57
C ALA A 174 16.13 -9.76 7.13
N THR A 175 16.95 -9.29 6.18
CA THR A 175 16.90 -9.70 4.76
C THR A 175 17.03 -11.22 4.59
N LEU A 176 17.96 -11.86 5.32
CA LEU A 176 18.10 -13.32 5.32
C LEU A 176 16.84 -14.01 5.86
N SER A 177 16.29 -13.53 6.97
CA SER A 177 15.06 -14.09 7.55
C SER A 177 13.85 -13.94 6.61
N LEU A 178 13.76 -12.82 5.87
CA LEU A 178 12.72 -12.66 4.85
C LEU A 178 12.94 -13.60 3.67
N LEU A 179 14.17 -13.75 3.19
CA LEU A 179 14.49 -14.66 2.10
C LEU A 179 14.12 -16.11 2.48
N GLU A 180 14.45 -16.53 3.69
CA GLU A 180 14.04 -17.84 4.22
C GLU A 180 12.52 -18.01 4.14
N ARG A 181 11.75 -17.02 4.63
CA ARG A 181 10.27 -17.05 4.58
C ARG A 181 9.72 -17.08 3.15
N VAL A 182 10.33 -16.34 2.23
CA VAL A 182 9.97 -16.34 0.81
C VAL A 182 10.26 -17.72 0.19
N ASN A 183 11.31 -18.40 0.62
CA ASN A 183 11.71 -19.71 0.11
C ASN A 183 10.93 -20.90 0.69
N ILE A 184 10.10 -20.69 1.72
CA ILE A 184 9.25 -21.76 2.25
C ILE A 184 8.28 -22.21 1.15
N LYS A 185 8.49 -23.45 0.69
CA LYS A 185 7.63 -24.19 -0.25
C LYS A 185 6.54 -25.02 0.47
N ASN A 186 6.70 -25.26 1.77
CA ASN A 186 5.86 -26.20 2.53
C ASN A 186 4.97 -25.46 3.54
N PHE A 187 3.66 -25.52 3.31
CA PHE A 187 2.60 -24.81 4.03
C PHE A 187 2.49 -25.10 5.54
N TYR A 188 3.21 -26.10 6.06
CA TYR A 188 3.09 -26.55 7.45
C TYR A 188 3.99 -25.82 8.46
N SER A 189 4.95 -25.00 8.01
CA SER A 189 5.81 -24.22 8.92
C SER A 189 5.35 -22.76 9.13
N CYS A 190 4.21 -22.37 8.54
CA CYS A 190 3.70 -20.99 8.67
C CYS A 190 3.12 -20.70 10.06
N PHE A 191 2.87 -21.71 10.90
CA PHE A 191 2.30 -21.56 12.24
C PHE A 191 3.19 -20.78 13.22
N GLU A 192 4.52 -20.85 13.10
CA GLU A 192 5.42 -20.05 13.95
C GLU A 192 5.60 -18.60 13.47
N CYS A 193 5.31 -18.31 12.20
CA CYS A 193 5.51 -16.97 11.64
C CYS A 193 4.45 -15.95 12.06
N CYS A 194 3.26 -16.38 12.48
CA CYS A 194 2.18 -15.47 12.93
C CYS A 194 2.31 -15.04 14.40
N ILE A 195 3.23 -15.62 15.18
CA ILE A 195 3.33 -15.38 16.64
C ILE A 195 4.27 -14.21 16.99
N TRP A 196 5.01 -13.66 16.02
CA TRP A 196 6.02 -12.60 16.26
C TRP A 196 5.72 -11.25 15.57
N LEU A 197 4.46 -10.98 15.24
CA LEU A 197 3.91 -9.63 15.05
C LEU A 197 2.90 -9.36 16.16
#